data_AF-A0A9X4MGU6-F1
#
_entry.id   AF-A0A9X4MGU6-F1
#
_cell.length_a   1.000
_cell.length_b   1.000
_cell.length_c   1.000
_cell.angle_alpha   90.00
_cell.angle_beta   90.00
_cell.angle_gamma   90.00
#
_symmetry.space_group_name_H-M   'P 1'
#
loop_
_entity.id
_entity.type
_entity.pdbx_description
1 polymer ?
#
loop_
_entity_poly.entity_id
_entity_poly.type
_entity_poly.pdbx_seq_one_letter_code
_entity_poly.pdbx_strand_id
1 'polypeptide(L)'
;MVSLLPRSESQGHLGKGALLALLSSALLFLASPGPFALPQLAWLALAPLFWALDSQTPRRAALLGLICGLAYYLPLLYWIVIVLATYGQVPLPIAVLALIFLALYMSCYLAAFAFFCAKTEARVPLLFFAPACWVALDLIRARLFTGFPWMDLAYTQYNLTPVIQVADLAGHYGLTFLLVLANVLLATLAKSFLRRKMSCHPAFIAVAAVLLVMASGYSFWRMQSLPTILAQAEQMEVAAIQGNIPQDQKWQPDFQRETIDTYLRLSQEVFSTRKPQLIVWPETALPFYPYEHPLFLRLHSELTRPYQTYLLTGAPHREKVSAAGPLTYANSAFLLSPDGRVAGRYDKQHLVPFGEYIPFRRILSFASPLVETLGAFSPGISNTPLSCQNSRIGVLICFEGIFPEISRQQAAAGANLLVTITNDAWFGRSSAPWQHLAMGVFRAVETRKTLVRAANTGISAFIDPMGRIEGASPLFSEYARSQPVALLSGQTSYVRWGYLFPWACLFLAIIGLWRSRKHG
;
A
#
# COMPACT_ATOMS: atom_id res chain seq x y z
N MET A 1 -54.90 -34.96 5.24
CA MET A 1 -53.81 -34.91 4.26
C MET A 1 -53.22 -33.51 4.27
N VAL A 2 -52.13 -33.32 5.01
CA VAL A 2 -51.34 -32.08 5.02
C VAL A 2 -50.14 -32.32 4.11
N SER A 3 -49.99 -31.55 3.03
CA SER A 3 -48.74 -31.44 2.29
C SER A 3 -48.30 -29.97 2.23
N LEU A 4 -47.71 -29.52 3.33
CA LEU A 4 -46.85 -28.34 3.35
C LEU A 4 -45.41 -28.77 3.09
N LEU A 5 -44.96 -28.65 1.85
CA LEU A 5 -43.53 -28.60 1.52
C LEU A 5 -43.31 -27.61 0.36
N PRO A 6 -42.70 -26.44 0.59
CA PRO A 6 -42.09 -25.69 -0.50
C PRO A 6 -40.78 -26.41 -0.89
N ARG A 7 -40.80 -27.15 -2.00
CA ARG A 7 -39.61 -27.81 -2.57
C ARG A 7 -38.73 -26.81 -3.35
N SER A 8 -37.45 -26.78 -2.93
CA SER A 8 -36.22 -26.79 -3.75
C SER A 8 -35.87 -25.69 -4.77
N GLU A 9 -36.68 -24.68 -5.08
CA GLU A 9 -36.23 -23.64 -6.04
C GLU A 9 -35.17 -22.68 -5.46
N SER A 10 -35.12 -22.51 -4.12
CA SER A 10 -34.25 -21.51 -3.50
C SER A 10 -32.76 -21.90 -3.40
N GLN A 11 -32.43 -23.20 -3.44
CA GLN A 11 -31.05 -23.70 -3.24
C GLN A 11 -30.20 -23.65 -4.51
N GLY A 12 -30.80 -23.85 -5.70
CA GLY A 12 -30.06 -23.86 -6.98
C GLY A 12 -29.48 -22.51 -7.38
N HIS A 13 -30.08 -21.41 -6.93
CA HIS A 13 -29.61 -20.05 -7.21
C HIS A 13 -28.40 -19.64 -6.36
N LEU A 14 -28.27 -20.15 -5.13
CA LEU A 14 -27.15 -19.82 -4.25
C LEU A 14 -25.87 -20.54 -4.69
N GLY A 15 -25.96 -21.81 -5.10
CA GLY A 15 -24.81 -22.57 -5.58
C GLY A 15 -24.16 -21.95 -6.83
N LYS A 16 -24.96 -21.56 -7.82
CA LYS A 16 -24.47 -20.83 -9.01
C LYS A 16 -23.87 -19.46 -8.65
N GLY A 17 -24.52 -18.72 -7.75
CA GLY A 17 -24.01 -17.44 -7.26
C GLY A 17 -22.66 -17.57 -6.55
N ALA A 18 -22.50 -18.60 -5.72
CA ALA A 18 -21.25 -18.88 -5.02
C ALA A 18 -20.12 -19.22 -5.99
N LEU A 19 -20.39 -20.01 -7.05
CA LEU A 19 -19.38 -20.30 -8.07
C LEU A 19 -18.88 -19.03 -8.78
N LEU A 20 -19.79 -18.11 -9.12
CA LEU A 20 -19.42 -16.82 -9.72
C LEU A 20 -18.66 -15.91 -8.75
N ALA A 21 -19.00 -15.93 -7.46
CA ALA A 21 -18.26 -15.25 -6.41
C ALA A 21 -16.83 -15.82 -6.29
N LEU A 22 -16.66 -17.15 -6.31
CA LEU A 22 -15.36 -17.81 -6.30
C LEU A 22 -14.55 -17.52 -7.58
N LEU A 23 -15.20 -17.47 -8.75
CA LEU A 23 -14.55 -17.06 -9.99
C LEU A 23 -14.02 -15.63 -9.90
N SER A 24 -14.80 -14.70 -9.34
CA SER A 24 -14.37 -13.32 -9.13
C SER A 24 -13.16 -13.25 -8.20
N SER A 25 -13.19 -14.01 -7.11
CA SER A 25 -12.07 -14.15 -6.19
C SER A 25 -10.80 -14.66 -6.87
N ALA A 26 -10.91 -15.70 -7.70
CA ALA A 26 -9.77 -16.26 -8.44
C ALA A 26 -9.17 -15.22 -9.41
N LEU A 27 -10.01 -14.48 -10.12
CA LEU A 27 -9.58 -13.42 -11.04
C LEU A 27 -8.90 -12.26 -10.30
N LEU A 28 -9.42 -11.85 -9.14
CA LEU A 28 -8.80 -10.84 -8.27
C LEU A 28 -7.44 -11.31 -7.74
N PHE A 29 -7.33 -12.57 -7.33
CA PHE A 29 -6.08 -13.15 -6.84
C PHE A 29 -5.02 -13.20 -7.95
N LEU A 30 -5.39 -13.67 -9.15
CA LEU A 30 -4.49 -13.68 -10.31
C LEU A 30 -4.09 -12.27 -10.76
N ALA A 31 -4.95 -11.26 -10.56
CA ALA A 31 -4.60 -9.87 -10.84
C ALA A 31 -3.68 -9.23 -9.78
N SER A 32 -3.56 -9.83 -8.60
CA SER A 32 -2.81 -9.25 -7.48
C SER A 32 -1.30 -9.40 -7.66
N PRO A 33 -0.48 -8.45 -7.16
CA PRO A 33 0.97 -8.51 -7.25
C PRO A 33 1.55 -9.79 -6.62
N GLY A 34 2.48 -10.40 -7.36
CA GLY A 34 3.10 -11.67 -7.05
C GLY A 34 3.82 -12.22 -8.28
N PRO A 35 4.42 -13.42 -8.19
CA PRO A 35 5.22 -14.00 -9.27
C PRO A 35 4.44 -14.28 -10.56
N PHE A 36 3.11 -14.45 -10.49
CA PHE A 36 2.25 -14.80 -11.64
C PHE A 36 1.16 -13.74 -11.92
N ALA A 37 1.42 -12.47 -11.56
CA ALA A 37 0.41 -11.42 -11.63
C ALA A 37 -0.03 -11.10 -13.08
N LEU A 38 -1.35 -11.15 -13.31
CA LEU A 38 -2.04 -10.80 -14.56
C LEU A 38 -2.95 -9.58 -14.32
N PRO A 39 -2.39 -8.35 -14.24
CA PRO A 39 -3.11 -7.15 -13.83
C PRO A 39 -4.35 -6.83 -14.69
N GLN A 40 -4.34 -7.25 -15.96
CA GLN A 40 -5.44 -7.05 -16.91
C GLN A 40 -6.74 -7.71 -16.42
N LEU A 41 -6.64 -8.80 -15.64
CA LEU A 41 -7.82 -9.50 -15.14
C LEU A 41 -8.65 -8.65 -14.17
N ALA A 42 -8.05 -7.66 -13.48
CA ALA A 42 -8.79 -6.78 -12.57
C ALA A 42 -9.93 -6.02 -13.26
N TRP A 43 -9.80 -5.73 -14.56
CA TRP A 43 -10.81 -5.03 -15.36
C TRP A 43 -12.09 -5.83 -15.61
N LEU A 44 -12.06 -7.14 -15.38
CA LEU A 44 -13.20 -8.05 -15.51
C LEU A 44 -13.44 -8.93 -14.27
N ALA A 45 -12.60 -8.83 -13.25
CA ALA A 45 -12.62 -9.71 -12.08
C ALA A 45 -13.89 -9.59 -11.23
N LEU A 46 -14.56 -8.44 -11.19
CA LEU A 46 -15.80 -8.22 -10.45
C LEU A 46 -17.06 -8.44 -11.29
N ALA A 47 -16.93 -8.57 -12.62
CA ALA A 47 -18.07 -8.81 -13.50
C ALA A 47 -18.86 -10.10 -13.15
N PRO A 48 -18.23 -11.24 -12.81
CA PRO A 48 -18.97 -12.43 -12.36
C PRO A 48 -19.69 -12.19 -11.02
N LEU A 49 -19.11 -11.41 -10.10
CA LEU A 49 -19.77 -11.04 -8.84
C LEU A 49 -21.01 -10.21 -9.13
N PHE A 50 -20.93 -9.16 -9.95
CA PHE A 50 -22.12 -8.39 -10.36
C PHE A 50 -23.19 -9.23 -11.05
N TRP A 51 -22.80 -10.30 -11.73
CA TRP A 51 -23.74 -11.30 -12.24
C TRP A 51 -24.38 -12.13 -11.12
N ALA A 52 -23.59 -12.56 -10.14
CA ALA A 52 -24.05 -13.32 -8.99
C ALA A 52 -25.04 -12.54 -8.11
N LEU A 53 -24.85 -11.22 -7.99
CA LEU A 53 -25.72 -10.32 -7.21
C LEU A 53 -27.07 -10.04 -7.89
N ASP A 54 -27.23 -10.41 -9.15
CA ASP A 54 -28.45 -10.10 -9.91
C ASP A 54 -29.68 -10.77 -9.30
N SER A 55 -30.72 -9.98 -9.05
CA SER A 55 -31.98 -10.43 -8.44
C SER A 55 -31.81 -11.12 -7.08
N GLN A 56 -30.70 -10.91 -6.38
CA GLN A 56 -30.50 -11.42 -5.03
C GLN A 56 -31.09 -10.48 -3.99
N THR A 57 -31.59 -11.03 -2.89
CA THR A 57 -31.92 -10.21 -1.72
C THR A 57 -30.63 -9.63 -1.12
N PRO A 58 -30.67 -8.44 -0.47
CA PRO A 58 -29.47 -7.84 0.11
C PRO A 58 -28.70 -8.77 1.06
N ARG A 59 -29.40 -9.60 1.84
CA ARG A 59 -28.76 -10.59 2.73
C ARG A 59 -28.00 -11.68 1.96
N ARG A 60 -28.55 -12.18 0.86
CA ARG A 60 -27.87 -13.18 0.01
C ARG A 60 -26.68 -12.54 -0.73
N ALA A 61 -26.85 -11.32 -1.20
CA ALA A 61 -25.76 -10.54 -1.81
C ALA A 61 -24.61 -10.33 -0.83
N ALA A 62 -24.88 -9.97 0.43
CA ALA A 62 -23.88 -9.91 1.50
C ALA A 62 -23.12 -11.24 1.65
N LEU A 63 -23.84 -12.37 1.70
CA LEU A 63 -23.22 -13.69 1.81
C LEU A 63 -22.33 -14.01 0.61
N LEU A 64 -22.75 -13.69 -0.61
CA LEU A 64 -21.93 -13.88 -1.81
C LEU A 64 -20.68 -12.99 -1.80
N GLY A 65 -20.81 -11.73 -1.37
CA GLY A 65 -19.68 -10.83 -1.15
C GLY A 65 -18.72 -11.34 -0.07
N LEU A 66 -19.25 -11.93 1.00
CA LEU A 66 -18.46 -12.56 2.06
C LEU A 66 -17.68 -13.79 1.55
N ILE A 67 -18.34 -14.66 0.77
CA ILE A 67 -17.69 -15.82 0.15
C ILE A 67 -16.58 -15.38 -0.82
N CYS A 68 -16.88 -14.41 -1.70
CA CYS A 68 -15.89 -13.83 -2.60
C CYS A 68 -14.71 -13.23 -1.81
N GLY A 69 -14.99 -12.53 -0.72
CA GLY A 69 -13.99 -11.86 0.10
C GLY A 69 -13.08 -12.86 0.79
N LEU A 70 -13.65 -13.87 1.45
CA LEU A 70 -12.87 -14.86 2.20
C LEU A 70 -11.98 -15.67 1.26
N ALA A 71 -12.52 -16.10 0.12
CA ALA A 71 -11.77 -16.82 -0.90
C ALA A 71 -10.63 -15.98 -1.50
N TYR A 72 -10.75 -14.64 -1.50
CA TYR A 72 -9.74 -13.73 -2.03
C TYR A 72 -8.69 -13.37 -0.98
N TYR A 73 -9.13 -12.91 0.20
CA TYR A 73 -8.25 -12.35 1.23
C TYR A 73 -7.46 -13.41 2.00
N LEU A 74 -7.96 -14.63 2.17
CA LEU A 74 -7.20 -15.72 2.81
C LEU A 74 -5.89 -16.03 2.06
N PRO A 75 -5.90 -16.34 0.75
CA PRO A 75 -4.67 -16.57 0.01
C PRO A 75 -3.92 -15.27 -0.29
N LEU A 76 -4.55 -14.09 -0.32
CA LEU A 76 -3.84 -12.83 -0.50
C LEU A 76 -2.95 -12.47 0.71
N LEU A 77 -3.44 -12.75 1.92
CA LEU A 77 -2.85 -12.36 3.20
C LEU A 77 -2.19 -13.51 3.95
N TYR A 78 -2.00 -14.68 3.32
CA TYR A 78 -1.42 -15.87 3.97
C TYR A 78 -0.10 -15.61 4.69
N TRP A 79 0.67 -14.63 4.20
CA TRP A 79 1.94 -14.19 4.77
C TRP A 79 1.83 -13.67 6.20
N ILE A 80 0.64 -13.32 6.70
CA ILE A 80 0.39 -13.00 8.11
C ILE A 80 0.75 -14.17 9.03
N VAL A 81 0.54 -15.41 8.58
CA VAL A 81 0.94 -16.60 9.33
C VAL A 81 2.46 -16.66 9.47
N ILE A 82 3.21 -16.26 8.44
CA ILE A 82 4.68 -16.20 8.47
C ILE A 82 5.13 -15.15 9.50
N VAL A 83 4.57 -13.93 9.43
CA VAL A 83 4.88 -12.84 10.36
C VAL A 83 4.66 -13.29 11.81
N LEU A 84 3.48 -13.84 12.11
CA LEU A 84 3.10 -14.19 13.48
C LEU A 84 3.79 -15.47 13.98
N ALA A 85 3.77 -16.55 13.20
CA ALA A 85 4.26 -17.84 13.67
C ALA A 85 5.78 -17.94 13.64
N THR A 86 6.43 -17.46 12.57
CA THR A 86 7.89 -17.58 12.43
C THR A 86 8.63 -16.50 13.22
N TYR A 87 8.22 -15.24 13.09
CA TYR A 87 8.95 -14.13 13.70
C TYR A 87 8.33 -13.64 15.01
N GLY A 88 7.01 -13.68 15.13
CA GLY A 88 6.30 -13.37 16.37
C GLY A 88 6.26 -14.54 17.38
N GLN A 89 6.78 -15.72 17.02
CA GLN A 89 6.78 -16.94 17.83
C GLN A 89 5.39 -17.32 18.37
N VAL A 90 4.34 -16.95 17.63
CA VAL A 90 2.95 -17.28 17.98
C VAL A 90 2.64 -18.72 17.61
N PRO A 91 1.97 -19.50 18.47
CA PRO A 91 1.53 -20.85 18.11
C PRO A 91 0.74 -20.85 16.79
N LEU A 92 1.09 -21.76 15.88
CA LEU A 92 0.53 -21.82 14.53
C LEU A 92 -1.02 -21.75 14.49
N PRO A 93 -1.78 -22.47 15.36
CA PRO A 93 -3.24 -22.35 15.36
C PRO A 93 -3.75 -20.93 15.63
N ILE A 94 -3.06 -20.18 16.50
CA ILE A 94 -3.43 -18.79 16.84
C ILE A 94 -3.07 -17.87 15.67
N ALA A 95 -1.93 -18.07 15.01
CA ALA A 95 -1.55 -17.30 13.81
C ALA A 95 -2.55 -17.51 12.65
N VAL A 96 -2.99 -18.75 12.43
CA VAL A 96 -4.04 -19.06 11.43
C VAL A 96 -5.37 -18.42 11.80
N LEU A 97 -5.74 -18.44 13.08
CA LEU A 97 -6.95 -17.78 13.56
C LEU A 97 -6.90 -16.26 13.34
N ALA A 98 -5.75 -15.63 13.59
CA ALA A 98 -5.53 -14.21 13.32
C ALA A 98 -5.69 -13.87 11.82
N LEU A 99 -5.14 -14.72 10.93
CA LEU A 99 -5.37 -14.60 9.48
C LEU A 99 -6.87 -14.70 9.14
N ILE A 100 -7.59 -15.68 9.70
CA ILE A 100 -9.02 -15.84 9.44
C ILE A 100 -9.79 -14.60 9.89
N PHE A 101 -9.49 -14.03 11.06
CA PHE A 101 -10.14 -12.81 11.54
C PHE A 101 -9.82 -11.59 10.68
N LEU A 102 -8.57 -11.42 10.26
CA LEU A 102 -8.19 -10.32 9.36
C LEU A 102 -8.86 -10.47 7.99
N ALA A 103 -8.86 -11.67 7.42
CA ALA A 103 -9.55 -11.96 6.17
C ALA A 103 -11.06 -11.73 6.29
N LEU A 104 -11.67 -12.11 7.42
CA LEU A 104 -13.08 -11.85 7.70
C LEU A 104 -13.37 -10.35 7.79
N TYR A 105 -12.54 -9.59 8.51
CA TYR A 105 -12.63 -8.13 8.58
C TYR A 105 -12.59 -7.50 7.18
N MET A 106 -11.62 -7.89 6.34
CA MET A 106 -11.52 -7.42 4.96
C MET A 106 -12.75 -7.82 4.11
N SER A 107 -13.23 -9.04 4.31
CA SER A 107 -14.38 -9.60 3.58
C SER A 107 -15.69 -8.92 3.96
N CYS A 108 -15.83 -8.37 5.17
CA CYS A 108 -16.98 -7.58 5.57
C CYS A 108 -17.19 -6.35 4.69
N TYR A 109 -16.12 -5.73 4.17
CA TYR A 109 -16.25 -4.60 3.24
C TYR A 109 -16.81 -5.06 1.88
N LEU A 110 -16.40 -6.24 1.38
CA LEU A 110 -16.95 -6.79 0.14
C LEU A 110 -18.39 -7.30 0.32
N ALA A 111 -18.72 -7.85 1.49
CA ALA A 111 -20.08 -8.20 1.87
C ALA A 111 -20.97 -6.94 1.94
N ALA A 112 -20.49 -5.85 2.55
CA ALA A 112 -21.19 -4.57 2.62
C ALA A 112 -21.40 -3.98 1.22
N PHE A 113 -20.37 -3.98 0.38
CA PHE A 113 -20.45 -3.56 -1.02
C PHE A 113 -21.55 -4.33 -1.78
N ALA A 114 -21.53 -5.66 -1.70
CA ALA A 114 -22.50 -6.51 -2.37
C ALA A 114 -23.92 -6.28 -1.83
N PHE A 115 -24.08 -6.15 -0.51
CA PHE A 115 -25.34 -5.81 0.15
C PHE A 115 -25.91 -4.49 -0.38
N PHE A 116 -25.09 -3.45 -0.43
CA PHE A 116 -25.52 -2.12 -0.86
C PHE A 116 -25.87 -2.11 -2.35
N CYS A 117 -25.09 -2.80 -3.20
CA CYS A 117 -25.39 -2.96 -4.63
C CYS A 117 -26.75 -3.64 -4.86
N ALA A 118 -27.06 -4.70 -4.11
CA ALA A 118 -28.35 -5.39 -4.20
C ALA A 118 -29.51 -4.62 -3.57
N LYS A 119 -29.22 -3.69 -2.66
CA LYS A 119 -30.22 -2.80 -2.05
C LYS A 119 -30.56 -1.60 -2.94
N THR A 120 -29.66 -1.18 -3.82
CA THR A 120 -29.93 -0.08 -4.75
C THR A 120 -31.01 -0.45 -5.75
N GLU A 121 -32.01 0.42 -5.88
CA GLU A 121 -33.13 0.26 -6.82
C GLU A 121 -32.80 0.79 -8.22
N ALA A 122 -33.62 0.40 -9.22
CA ALA A 122 -33.45 0.73 -10.64
C ALA A 122 -33.34 2.24 -10.96
N ARG A 123 -33.82 3.14 -10.08
CA ARG A 123 -33.72 4.60 -10.26
C ARG A 123 -32.33 5.16 -9.97
N VAL A 124 -31.49 4.43 -9.22
CA VAL A 124 -30.10 4.79 -8.98
C VAL A 124 -29.24 3.94 -9.91
N PRO A 125 -28.56 4.52 -10.91
CA PRO A 125 -27.77 3.73 -11.84
C PRO A 125 -26.64 3.02 -11.10
N LEU A 126 -26.73 1.68 -11.00
CA LEU A 126 -25.71 0.85 -10.38
C LEU A 126 -24.32 1.13 -10.98
N LEU A 127 -24.29 1.52 -12.26
CA LEU A 127 -23.12 1.95 -13.02
C LEU A 127 -22.27 3.01 -12.30
N PHE A 128 -22.89 3.96 -11.59
CA PHE A 128 -22.19 5.01 -10.84
C PHE A 128 -22.22 4.80 -9.33
N PHE A 129 -23.26 4.14 -8.83
CA PHE A 129 -23.36 3.81 -7.41
C PHE A 129 -22.28 2.81 -6.98
N ALA A 130 -22.09 1.73 -7.74
CA ALA A 130 -21.11 0.69 -7.40
C ALA A 130 -19.68 1.24 -7.26
N PRO A 131 -19.10 1.96 -8.24
CA PRO A 131 -17.74 2.48 -8.08
C PRO A 131 -17.63 3.52 -6.96
N ALA A 132 -18.64 4.37 -6.73
CA ALA A 132 -18.67 5.29 -5.60
C ALA A 132 -18.74 4.56 -4.24
N CYS A 133 -19.58 3.53 -4.14
CA CYS A 133 -19.73 2.72 -2.94
C CYS A 133 -18.45 1.95 -2.61
N TRP A 134 -17.77 1.41 -3.62
CA TRP A 134 -16.48 0.73 -3.43
C TRP A 134 -15.44 1.68 -2.86
N VAL A 135 -15.23 2.84 -3.50
CA VAL A 135 -14.26 3.85 -3.04
C VAL A 135 -14.59 4.36 -1.64
N ALA A 136 -15.89 4.52 -1.32
CA ALA A 136 -16.34 4.89 0.01
C ALA A 136 -15.96 3.83 1.07
N LEU A 137 -16.08 2.55 0.74
CA LEU A 137 -15.71 1.46 1.63
C LEU A 137 -14.18 1.35 1.79
N ASP A 138 -13.41 1.58 0.72
CA ASP A 138 -11.94 1.67 0.81
C ASP A 138 -11.50 2.84 1.70
N LEU A 139 -12.16 4.01 1.58
CA LEU A 139 -11.93 5.17 2.44
C LEU A 139 -12.16 4.86 3.92
N ILE A 140 -13.25 4.14 4.23
CA ILE A 140 -13.61 3.72 5.59
C ILE A 140 -12.59 2.69 6.10
N ARG A 141 -12.25 1.69 5.28
CA ARG A 141 -11.26 0.66 5.63
C ARG A 141 -9.87 1.22 5.89
N ALA A 142 -9.48 2.28 5.18
CA ALA A 142 -8.22 2.96 5.39
C ALA A 142 -8.14 3.77 6.71
N ARG A 143 -9.25 3.93 7.45
CA ARG A 143 -9.32 4.77 8.67
C ARG A 143 -9.86 4.04 9.90
N LEU A 144 -10.76 3.08 9.72
CA LEU A 144 -11.38 2.37 10.82
C LEU A 144 -10.35 1.46 11.51
N PHE A 145 -10.29 1.48 12.85
CA PHE A 145 -9.36 0.68 13.66
C PHE A 145 -7.89 0.84 13.23
N THR A 146 -7.42 2.08 13.06
CA THR A 146 -6.09 2.48 12.53
C THR A 146 -5.90 2.30 11.02
N GLY A 147 -6.75 1.48 10.40
CA GLY A 147 -6.82 1.34 8.95
C GLY A 147 -5.91 0.25 8.40
N PHE A 148 -6.42 -0.47 7.39
CA PHE A 148 -5.66 -1.48 6.66
C PHE A 148 -5.94 -1.37 5.15
N PRO A 149 -5.40 -0.33 4.48
CA PRO A 149 -5.58 -0.10 3.03
C PRO A 149 -4.70 -1.04 2.18
N TRP A 150 -4.54 -2.29 2.63
CA TRP A 150 -3.68 -3.27 1.98
C TRP A 150 -4.35 -3.78 0.71
N MET A 151 -3.68 -3.63 -0.44
CA MET A 151 -4.14 -4.15 -1.73
C MET A 151 -5.51 -3.63 -2.18
N ASP A 152 -5.77 -2.33 -2.03
CA ASP A 152 -6.85 -1.65 -2.75
C ASP A 152 -6.77 -1.95 -4.27
N LEU A 153 -7.93 -2.05 -4.92
CA LEU A 153 -8.06 -2.65 -6.26
C LEU A 153 -7.12 -2.04 -7.30
N ALA A 154 -6.91 -0.72 -7.26
CA ALA A 154 -5.98 -0.02 -8.15
C ALA A 154 -4.54 -0.54 -8.09
N TYR A 155 -4.05 -1.01 -6.93
CA TYR A 155 -2.68 -1.49 -6.77
C TYR A 155 -2.36 -2.74 -7.60
N THR A 156 -3.38 -3.47 -8.05
CA THR A 156 -3.21 -4.53 -9.06
C THR A 156 -2.58 -4.00 -10.34
N GLN A 157 -2.76 -2.72 -10.67
CA GLN A 157 -2.30 -2.12 -11.93
C GLN A 157 -0.86 -1.54 -11.86
N TYR A 158 -0.13 -1.76 -10.76
CA TYR A 158 1.15 -1.08 -10.48
C TYR A 158 2.20 -1.15 -11.61
N ASN A 159 2.23 -2.24 -12.37
CA ASN A 159 3.18 -2.46 -13.47
C ASN A 159 2.64 -2.03 -14.85
N LEU A 160 1.41 -1.53 -14.93
CA LEU A 160 0.81 -0.98 -16.15
C LEU A 160 0.95 0.54 -16.14
N THR A 161 2.15 1.04 -16.42
CA THR A 161 2.44 2.47 -16.43
C THR A 161 1.47 3.30 -17.30
N PRO A 162 1.00 2.83 -18.49
CA PRO A 162 0.01 3.60 -19.26
C PRO A 162 -1.37 3.71 -18.61
N VAL A 163 -1.67 2.92 -17.58
CA VAL A 163 -2.97 2.93 -16.88
C VAL A 163 -2.90 3.83 -15.65
N ILE A 164 -1.84 3.71 -14.85
CA ILE A 164 -1.77 4.30 -13.50
C ILE A 164 -1.64 5.83 -13.49
N GLN A 165 -1.41 6.48 -14.63
CA GLN A 165 -1.13 7.91 -14.69
C GLN A 165 -2.27 8.79 -14.13
N VAL A 166 -3.53 8.35 -14.22
CA VAL A 166 -4.68 9.03 -13.60
C VAL A 166 -4.60 9.13 -12.07
N ALA A 167 -3.72 8.36 -11.41
CA ALA A 167 -3.57 8.41 -9.97
C ALA A 167 -3.05 9.78 -9.47
N ASP A 168 -2.44 10.59 -10.32
CA ASP A 168 -2.07 11.97 -9.96
C ASP A 168 -3.27 12.93 -9.88
N LEU A 169 -4.46 12.52 -10.35
CA LEU A 169 -5.69 13.32 -10.27
C LEU A 169 -6.42 13.14 -8.94
N ALA A 170 -6.65 11.89 -8.55
CA ALA A 170 -7.52 11.54 -7.42
C ALA A 170 -6.96 10.39 -6.55
N GLY A 171 -5.67 10.09 -6.69
CA GLY A 171 -5.03 8.97 -6.02
C GLY A 171 -5.38 7.63 -6.67
N HIS A 172 -4.90 6.54 -6.08
CA HIS A 172 -5.32 5.18 -6.41
C HIS A 172 -6.86 5.01 -6.33
N TYR A 173 -7.56 5.78 -5.49
CA TYR A 173 -9.03 5.80 -5.43
C TYR A 173 -9.70 6.12 -6.77
N GLY A 174 -9.13 7.05 -7.56
CA GLY A 174 -9.63 7.39 -8.89
C GLY A 174 -9.55 6.20 -9.84
N LEU A 175 -8.42 5.47 -9.82
CA LEU A 175 -8.26 4.28 -10.64
C LEU A 175 -9.14 3.11 -10.15
N THR A 176 -9.31 2.95 -8.84
CA THR A 176 -10.26 1.99 -8.26
C THR A 176 -11.67 2.25 -8.77
N PHE A 177 -12.10 3.52 -8.78
CA PHE A 177 -13.40 3.91 -9.34
C PHE A 177 -13.56 3.44 -10.79
N LEU A 178 -12.55 3.69 -11.63
CA LEU A 178 -12.56 3.30 -13.05
C LEU A 178 -12.58 1.78 -13.26
N LEU A 179 -11.83 1.02 -12.44
CA LEU A 179 -11.82 -0.44 -12.47
C LEU A 179 -13.21 -1.01 -12.13
N VAL A 180 -13.84 -0.51 -11.07
CA VAL A 180 -15.19 -0.95 -10.68
C VAL A 180 -16.22 -0.52 -11.73
N LEU A 181 -16.09 0.69 -12.28
CA LEU A 181 -16.94 1.21 -13.36
C LEU A 181 -16.88 0.31 -14.60
N ALA A 182 -15.67 -0.10 -15.02
CA ALA A 182 -15.50 -1.01 -16.15
C ALA A 182 -16.16 -2.38 -15.88
N ASN A 183 -15.96 -2.95 -14.68
CA ASN A 183 -16.55 -4.22 -14.31
C ASN A 183 -18.09 -4.19 -14.31
N VAL A 184 -18.70 -3.15 -13.72
CA VAL A 184 -20.17 -3.03 -13.70
C VAL A 184 -20.73 -2.71 -15.09
N LEU A 185 -20.00 -1.95 -15.91
CA LEU A 185 -20.33 -1.70 -17.31
C LEU A 185 -20.34 -3.01 -18.12
N LEU A 186 -19.27 -3.81 -18.01
CA LEU A 186 -19.17 -5.12 -18.68
C LEU A 186 -20.31 -6.05 -18.27
N ALA A 187 -20.58 -6.16 -16.96
CA ALA A 187 -21.70 -6.97 -16.47
C ALA A 187 -23.06 -6.47 -17.00
N THR A 188 -23.25 -5.16 -17.10
CA THR A 188 -24.49 -4.54 -17.60
C THR A 188 -24.69 -4.78 -19.10
N LEU A 189 -23.63 -4.65 -19.89
CA LEU A 189 -23.66 -4.92 -21.33
C LEU A 189 -23.90 -6.40 -21.61
N ALA A 190 -23.20 -7.30 -20.91
CA ALA A 190 -23.38 -8.75 -21.05
C ALA A 190 -24.82 -9.18 -20.70
N LYS A 191 -25.40 -8.65 -19.61
CA LYS A 191 -26.80 -8.91 -19.23
C LYS A 191 -27.76 -8.39 -20.30
N SER A 192 -27.53 -7.18 -20.81
CA SER A 192 -28.40 -6.56 -21.81
C SER A 192 -28.39 -7.34 -23.13
N PHE A 193 -27.23 -7.82 -23.55
CA PHE A 193 -27.06 -8.67 -24.73
C PHE A 193 -27.77 -10.02 -24.56
N LEU A 194 -27.50 -10.73 -23.46
CA LEU A 194 -28.05 -12.06 -23.21
C LEU A 194 -29.57 -12.06 -22.98
N ARG A 195 -30.12 -10.99 -22.39
CA ARG A 195 -31.57 -10.84 -22.14
C ARG A 195 -32.32 -10.12 -23.26
N ARG A 196 -31.61 -9.65 -24.29
CA ARG A 196 -32.15 -8.80 -25.37
C ARG A 196 -32.99 -7.61 -24.86
N LYS A 197 -32.63 -7.08 -23.69
CA LYS A 197 -33.33 -5.97 -23.02
C LYS A 197 -32.31 -5.09 -22.33
N MET A 198 -32.36 -3.79 -22.59
CA MET A 198 -31.47 -2.84 -21.95
C MET A 198 -31.71 -2.81 -20.43
N SER A 199 -30.67 -3.16 -19.67
CA SER A 199 -30.72 -3.17 -18.20
C SER A 199 -30.45 -1.80 -17.59
N CYS A 200 -29.99 -0.83 -18.38
CA CYS A 200 -29.77 0.56 -17.97
C CYS A 200 -30.02 1.51 -19.15
N HIS A 201 -30.18 2.80 -18.87
CA HIS A 201 -30.42 3.82 -19.89
C HIS A 201 -29.15 4.05 -20.76
N PRO A 202 -29.25 4.15 -22.11
CA PRO A 202 -28.09 4.30 -23.00
C PRO A 202 -27.18 5.48 -22.64
N ALA A 203 -27.77 6.59 -22.18
CA ALA A 203 -27.02 7.77 -21.74
C ALA A 203 -26.01 7.46 -20.61
N PHE A 204 -26.35 6.58 -19.66
CA PHE A 204 -25.43 6.22 -18.59
C PHE A 204 -24.27 5.37 -19.10
N ILE A 205 -24.53 4.45 -20.03
CA ILE A 205 -23.49 3.68 -20.73
C ILE A 205 -22.54 4.63 -21.46
N ALA A 206 -23.09 5.61 -22.19
CA ALA A 206 -22.30 6.58 -22.93
C ALA A 206 -21.42 7.41 -21.99
N VAL A 207 -21.96 7.90 -20.86
CA VAL A 207 -21.17 8.64 -19.86
C VAL A 207 -20.05 7.77 -19.28
N ALA A 208 -20.32 6.51 -18.92
CA ALA A 208 -19.30 5.60 -18.40
C ALA A 208 -18.19 5.33 -19.44
N ALA A 209 -18.55 5.09 -20.69
CA ALA A 209 -17.60 4.90 -21.79
C ALA A 209 -16.75 6.15 -22.02
N VAL A 210 -17.36 7.34 -22.04
CA VAL A 210 -16.66 8.61 -22.17
C VAL A 210 -15.68 8.83 -21.01
N LEU A 211 -16.07 8.52 -19.77
CA LEU A 211 -15.16 8.61 -18.61
C LEU A 211 -13.94 7.70 -18.76
N LEU A 212 -14.14 6.45 -19.20
CA LEU A 212 -13.04 5.51 -19.44
C LEU A 212 -12.12 6.01 -20.57
N VAL A 213 -12.69 6.50 -21.68
CA VAL A 213 -11.91 7.05 -22.80
C VAL A 213 -11.14 8.30 -22.38
N MET A 214 -11.74 9.22 -21.61
CA MET A 214 -11.05 10.40 -21.11
C MET A 214 -9.92 10.04 -20.15
N ALA A 215 -10.12 9.05 -19.27
CA ALA A 215 -9.07 8.54 -18.39
C ALA A 215 -7.90 7.94 -19.19
N SER A 216 -8.18 7.13 -20.20
CA SER A 216 -7.15 6.58 -21.10
C SER A 216 -6.43 7.67 -21.89
N GLY A 217 -7.18 8.66 -22.41
CA GLY A 217 -6.62 9.80 -23.13
C GLY A 217 -5.72 10.66 -22.26
N TYR A 218 -6.12 10.92 -21.01
CA TYR A 218 -5.29 11.60 -20.02
C TYR A 218 -4.01 10.83 -19.74
N SER A 219 -4.10 9.51 -19.47
CA SER A 219 -2.91 8.71 -19.22
C SER A 219 -1.96 8.67 -20.41
N PHE A 220 -2.49 8.57 -21.64
CA PHE A 220 -1.71 8.64 -22.87
C PHE A 220 -0.98 9.99 -22.99
N TRP A 221 -1.67 11.10 -22.76
CA TRP A 221 -1.06 12.42 -22.75
C TRP A 221 0.05 12.56 -21.69
N ARG A 222 -0.14 11.99 -20.48
CA ARG A 222 0.90 11.96 -19.44
C ARG A 222 2.12 11.13 -19.86
N MET A 223 1.90 9.98 -20.49
CA MET A 223 2.99 9.14 -21.00
C MET A 223 3.85 9.86 -22.04
N GLN A 224 3.28 10.78 -22.81
CA GLN A 224 4.02 11.59 -23.80
C GLN A 224 4.71 12.82 -23.20
N SER A 225 4.07 13.48 -22.23
CA SER A 225 4.58 14.75 -21.66
C SER A 225 5.60 14.57 -20.54
N LEU A 226 5.46 13.54 -19.70
CA LEU A 226 6.33 13.34 -18.55
C LEU A 226 7.81 13.07 -18.89
N PRO A 227 8.17 12.30 -19.92
CA PRO A 227 9.57 12.06 -20.25
C PRO A 227 10.37 13.35 -20.47
N THR A 228 9.81 14.33 -21.16
CA THR A 228 10.46 15.64 -21.36
C THR A 228 10.61 16.42 -20.06
N ILE A 229 9.59 16.39 -19.20
CA ILE A 229 9.64 17.04 -17.86
C ILE A 229 10.74 16.39 -17.01
N LEU A 230 10.85 15.06 -17.02
CA LEU A 230 11.86 14.32 -16.26
C LEU A 230 13.28 14.57 -16.77
N ALA A 231 13.46 14.69 -18.09
CA ALA A 231 14.76 14.97 -18.69
C ALA A 231 15.28 16.38 -18.35
N GLN A 232 14.38 17.33 -18.11
CA GLN A 232 14.71 18.71 -17.73
C GLN A 232 14.77 18.92 -16.20
N ALA A 233 14.34 17.94 -15.42
CA ALA A 233 14.36 18.02 -13.97
C ALA A 233 15.78 18.02 -13.43
N GLU A 234 15.99 18.74 -12.32
CA GLU A 234 17.20 18.60 -11.54
C GLU A 234 17.38 17.15 -11.10
N GLN A 235 18.61 16.65 -11.20
CA GLN A 235 18.94 15.27 -10.88
C GLN A 235 19.77 15.21 -9.61
N MET A 236 19.61 14.12 -8.86
CA MET A 236 20.46 13.77 -7.74
C MET A 236 20.93 12.32 -7.88
N GLU A 237 22.21 12.03 -7.70
CA GLU A 237 22.68 10.64 -7.64
C GLU A 237 22.38 10.06 -6.25
N VAL A 238 21.57 8.99 -6.20
CA VAL A 238 21.14 8.36 -4.95
C VAL A 238 21.44 6.88 -5.01
N ALA A 239 22.01 6.34 -3.92
CA ALA A 239 22.25 4.91 -3.76
C ALA A 239 21.27 4.27 -2.79
N ALA A 240 20.76 3.08 -3.13
CA ALA A 240 20.00 2.22 -2.23
C ALA A 240 20.81 0.96 -1.91
N ILE A 241 20.95 0.66 -0.62
CA ILE A 241 21.74 -0.46 -0.11
C ILE A 241 20.83 -1.46 0.60
N GLN A 242 21.08 -2.74 0.36
CA GLN A 242 20.34 -3.87 0.89
C GLN A 242 21.34 -4.88 1.45
N GLY A 243 21.42 -4.97 2.79
CA GLY A 243 22.42 -5.79 3.48
C GLY A 243 22.08 -7.27 3.61
N ASN A 244 20.82 -7.68 3.33
CA ASN A 244 20.37 -9.06 3.49
C ASN A 244 20.61 -9.65 4.89
N ILE A 245 20.47 -8.83 5.93
CA ILE A 245 20.80 -9.23 7.30
C ILE A 245 19.69 -10.13 7.86
N PRO A 246 19.99 -11.33 8.37
CA PRO A 246 19.01 -12.23 8.98
C PRO A 246 18.29 -11.58 10.18
N GLN A 247 16.96 -11.73 10.22
CA GLN A 247 16.10 -11.05 11.20
C GLN A 247 16.31 -11.54 12.65
N ASP A 248 16.67 -12.81 12.82
CA ASP A 248 16.87 -13.51 14.10
C ASP A 248 18.19 -13.15 14.79
N GLN A 249 19.20 -12.75 14.02
CA GLN A 249 20.55 -12.44 14.52
C GLN A 249 20.81 -10.94 14.67
N LYS A 250 19.99 -10.10 14.01
CA LYS A 250 20.16 -8.66 13.88
C LYS A 250 20.47 -7.89 15.17
N TRP A 251 19.87 -8.28 16.30
CA TRP A 251 19.99 -7.56 17.57
C TRP A 251 21.16 -8.04 18.46
N GLN A 252 21.83 -9.13 18.09
CA GLN A 252 22.89 -9.71 18.89
C GLN A 252 24.16 -8.84 18.82
N PRO A 253 24.81 -8.49 19.95
CA PRO A 253 25.96 -7.57 19.97
C PRO A 253 27.08 -7.92 18.97
N ASP A 254 27.42 -9.20 18.84
CA ASP A 254 28.48 -9.68 17.96
C ASP A 254 28.15 -9.42 16.47
N PHE A 255 26.87 -9.53 16.11
CA PHE A 255 26.37 -9.29 14.75
C PHE A 255 26.22 -7.81 14.40
N GLN A 256 26.23 -6.91 15.39
CA GLN A 256 26.12 -5.47 15.12
C GLN A 256 27.33 -4.96 14.35
N ARG A 257 28.54 -5.45 14.66
CA ARG A 257 29.76 -5.03 13.97
C ARG A 257 29.77 -5.53 12.53
N GLU A 258 29.48 -6.81 12.32
CA GLU A 258 29.36 -7.42 10.98
C GLU A 258 28.28 -6.73 10.13
N THR A 259 27.14 -6.38 10.73
CA THR A 259 26.08 -5.61 10.05
C THR A 259 26.61 -4.29 9.51
N ILE A 260 27.34 -3.53 10.35
CA ILE A 260 27.91 -2.24 9.95
C ILE A 260 29.00 -2.43 8.89
N ASP A 261 29.85 -3.44 9.03
CA ASP A 261 30.91 -3.74 8.05
C ASP A 261 30.30 -4.09 6.67
N THR A 262 29.22 -4.88 6.63
CA THR A 262 28.48 -5.19 5.40
C THR A 262 27.90 -3.94 4.75
N TYR A 263 27.20 -3.08 5.51
CA TYR A 263 26.63 -1.86 4.95
C TYR A 263 27.70 -0.86 4.49
N LEU A 264 28.81 -0.72 5.21
CA LEU A 264 29.93 0.13 4.81
C LEU A 264 30.57 -0.39 3.52
N ARG A 265 30.88 -1.69 3.45
CA ARG A 265 31.44 -2.33 2.24
C ARG A 265 30.55 -2.10 1.03
N LEU A 266 29.26 -2.45 1.12
CA LEU A 266 28.30 -2.28 0.02
C LEU A 266 28.16 -0.80 -0.39
N SER A 267 28.19 0.12 0.57
CA SER A 267 28.12 1.56 0.27
C SER A 267 29.38 2.06 -0.45
N GLN A 268 30.55 1.58 -0.05
CA GLN A 268 31.84 1.93 -0.66
C GLN A 268 31.97 1.35 -2.07
N GLU A 269 31.46 0.15 -2.32
CA GLU A 269 31.45 -0.48 -3.66
C GLU A 269 30.75 0.40 -4.70
N VAL A 270 29.68 1.12 -4.33
CA VAL A 270 28.97 2.03 -5.22
C VAL A 270 29.86 3.17 -5.73
N PHE A 271 30.83 3.62 -4.93
CA PHE A 271 31.74 4.71 -5.30
C PHE A 271 32.76 4.32 -6.37
N SER A 272 32.91 3.03 -6.67
CA SER A 272 33.75 2.57 -7.79
C SER A 272 33.20 2.99 -9.17
N THR A 273 31.89 3.22 -9.28
CA THR A 273 31.21 3.50 -10.55
C THR A 273 30.43 4.81 -10.57
N ARG A 274 29.96 5.29 -9.40
CA ARG A 274 29.10 6.46 -9.26
C ARG A 274 29.57 7.32 -8.08
N LYS A 275 28.99 8.50 -7.93
CA LYS A 275 29.26 9.39 -6.78
C LYS A 275 27.93 9.84 -6.17
N PRO A 276 27.23 8.96 -5.44
CA PRO A 276 25.95 9.30 -4.83
C PRO A 276 26.10 10.46 -3.84
N GLN A 277 25.20 11.43 -3.96
CA GLN A 277 25.05 12.54 -3.00
C GLN A 277 24.31 12.09 -1.73
N LEU A 278 23.50 11.02 -1.86
CA LEU A 278 22.76 10.39 -0.77
C LEU A 278 22.86 8.87 -0.88
N ILE A 279 23.15 8.22 0.23
CA ILE A 279 23.06 6.77 0.40
C ILE A 279 21.90 6.46 1.34
N VAL A 280 21.10 5.46 0.99
CA VAL A 280 19.94 5.03 1.76
C VAL A 280 20.15 3.61 2.26
N TRP A 281 20.15 3.45 3.58
CA TRP A 281 20.11 2.16 4.26
C TRP A 281 18.68 1.87 4.76
N PRO A 282 18.29 0.60 4.90
CA PRO A 282 16.92 0.21 5.21
C PRO A 282 16.54 0.47 6.68
N GLU A 283 15.30 0.10 7.02
CA GLU A 283 14.74 0.23 8.37
C GLU A 283 15.56 -0.57 9.38
N THR A 284 15.88 0.09 10.50
CA THR A 284 16.66 -0.49 11.60
C THR A 284 17.99 -1.09 11.11
N ALA A 285 18.62 -0.51 10.07
CA ALA A 285 19.93 -0.94 9.60
C ALA A 285 21.03 -0.78 10.68
N LEU A 286 20.83 0.13 11.63
CA LEU A 286 21.63 0.21 12.85
C LEU A 286 20.90 -0.53 13.99
N PRO A 287 21.32 -1.74 14.37
CA PRO A 287 20.69 -2.51 15.44
C PRO A 287 21.06 -2.03 16.86
N PHE A 288 21.25 -0.72 17.03
CA PHE A 288 21.66 -0.07 18.27
C PHE A 288 21.17 1.39 18.30
N TYR A 289 21.21 2.02 19.47
CA TYR A 289 20.88 3.43 19.63
C TYR A 289 22.04 4.32 19.14
N PRO A 290 21.86 5.14 18.08
CA PRO A 290 22.96 5.84 17.43
C PRO A 290 23.83 6.71 18.35
N TYR A 291 23.21 7.54 19.20
CA TYR A 291 23.93 8.49 20.06
C TYR A 291 24.70 7.84 21.22
N GLU A 292 24.50 6.55 21.45
CA GLU A 292 25.04 5.83 22.61
C GLU A 292 26.03 4.74 22.20
N HIS A 293 26.25 4.56 20.89
CA HIS A 293 27.00 3.43 20.38
C HIS A 293 28.23 3.87 19.56
N PRO A 294 29.44 3.36 19.85
CA PRO A 294 30.66 3.80 19.18
C PRO A 294 30.68 3.48 17.67
N LEU A 295 29.96 2.45 17.21
CA LEU A 295 29.85 2.15 15.78
C LEU A 295 29.18 3.27 14.98
N PHE A 296 28.40 4.14 15.63
CA PHE A 296 27.78 5.26 14.93
C PHE A 296 28.81 6.25 14.39
N LEU A 297 29.93 6.45 15.10
CA LEU A 297 31.02 7.33 14.66
C LEU A 297 31.71 6.80 13.40
N ARG A 298 31.74 5.48 13.21
CA ARG A 298 32.32 4.85 12.01
C ARG A 298 31.60 5.27 10.74
N LEU A 299 30.29 5.48 10.80
CA LEU A 299 29.50 5.93 9.64
C LEU A 299 30.03 7.27 9.10
N HIS A 300 30.45 8.16 10.00
CA HIS A 300 31.06 9.41 9.60
C HIS A 300 32.49 9.22 9.09
N SER A 301 33.35 8.54 9.86
CA SER A 301 34.78 8.42 9.54
C SER A 301 35.07 7.56 8.31
N GLU A 302 34.22 6.58 7.99
CA GLU A 302 34.46 5.59 6.93
C GLU A 302 33.53 5.76 5.72
N LEU A 303 32.46 6.57 5.83
CA LEU A 303 31.52 6.78 4.73
C LEU A 303 31.21 8.26 4.45
N THR A 304 30.54 8.98 5.35
CA THR A 304 30.02 10.32 4.98
C THR A 304 31.14 11.33 4.75
N ARG A 305 32.22 11.30 5.56
CA ARG A 305 33.37 12.21 5.42
C ARG A 305 34.28 11.88 4.24
N PRO A 306 34.78 10.64 4.05
CA PRO A 306 35.73 10.37 2.97
C PRO A 306 35.12 10.56 1.58
N TYR A 307 33.83 10.22 1.44
CA TYR A 307 33.13 10.26 0.15
C TYR A 307 32.29 11.52 -0.06
N GLN A 308 32.25 12.43 0.92
CA GLN A 308 31.46 13.68 0.86
C GLN A 308 29.99 13.43 0.50
N THR A 309 29.38 12.43 1.13
CA THR A 309 28.00 11.97 0.86
C THR A 309 27.12 12.02 2.11
N TYR A 310 25.81 12.17 1.93
CA TYR A 310 24.85 12.02 3.02
C TYR A 310 24.45 10.54 3.19
N LEU A 311 24.13 10.14 4.43
CA LEU A 311 23.58 8.82 4.73
C LEU A 311 22.22 8.97 5.40
N LEU A 312 21.16 8.42 4.80
CA LEU A 312 19.86 8.21 5.44
C LEU A 312 19.75 6.76 5.89
N THR A 313 19.59 6.51 7.19
CA THR A 313 19.59 5.15 7.74
C THR A 313 18.56 4.98 8.85
N GLY A 314 17.96 3.79 8.96
CA GLY A 314 17.01 3.46 10.01
C GLY A 314 17.66 2.97 11.30
N ALA A 315 17.18 3.41 12.46
CA ALA A 315 17.63 2.95 13.77
C ALA A 315 16.56 3.18 14.85
N PRO A 316 16.58 2.42 15.96
CA PRO A 316 15.78 2.77 17.12
C PRO A 316 16.33 4.04 17.77
N HIS A 317 15.42 4.89 18.24
CA HIS A 317 15.73 6.06 19.03
C HIS A 317 15.10 5.94 20.41
N ARG A 318 15.79 6.44 21.43
CA ARG A 318 15.21 6.63 22.76
C ARG A 318 15.56 8.01 23.30
N GLU A 319 14.59 8.65 23.93
CA GLU A 319 14.75 9.95 24.59
C GLU A 319 13.95 9.99 25.90
N LYS A 320 14.34 10.88 26.81
CA LYS A 320 13.56 11.16 28.02
C LYS A 320 12.66 12.36 27.76
N VAL A 321 11.35 12.22 28.03
CA VAL A 321 10.37 13.30 27.84
C VAL A 321 10.65 14.52 28.75
N SER A 322 11.25 14.29 29.90
CA SER A 322 11.81 15.33 30.79
C SER A 322 12.91 14.71 31.66
N ALA A 323 13.66 15.52 32.42
CA ALA A 323 14.75 15.01 33.29
C ALA A 323 14.29 13.89 34.25
N ALA A 324 13.02 13.90 34.68
CA ALA A 324 12.38 12.90 35.52
C ALA A 324 11.27 12.09 34.80
N GLY A 325 11.10 12.28 33.48
CA GLY A 325 10.06 11.65 32.69
C GLY A 325 10.41 10.22 32.25
N PRO A 326 9.41 9.43 31.79
CA PRO A 326 9.65 8.11 31.23
C PRO A 326 10.50 8.19 29.95
N LEU A 327 11.21 7.11 29.66
CA LEU A 327 11.85 6.89 28.36
C LEU A 327 10.77 6.65 27.30
N THR A 328 10.87 7.35 26.18
CA THR A 328 10.11 7.08 24.96
C THR A 328 11.02 6.45 23.93
N TYR A 329 10.45 5.57 23.12
CA TYR A 329 11.14 4.87 22.04
C TYR A 329 10.49 5.25 20.71
N ALA A 330 11.28 5.38 19.65
CA ALA A 330 10.78 5.61 18.30
C ALA A 330 11.57 4.79 17.27
N ASN A 331 10.88 4.30 16.24
CA ASN A 331 11.51 3.78 15.03
C ASN A 331 11.81 4.96 14.11
N SER A 332 13.09 5.25 13.88
CA SER A 332 13.52 6.54 13.32
C SER A 332 14.43 6.38 12.12
N ALA A 333 14.38 7.35 11.21
CA ALA A 333 15.33 7.55 10.14
C ALA A 333 16.23 8.74 10.48
N PHE A 334 17.55 8.54 10.40
CA PHE A 334 18.56 9.56 10.67
C PHE A 334 19.26 9.95 9.38
N LEU A 335 19.35 11.26 9.11
CA LEU A 335 20.13 11.82 8.02
C LEU A 335 21.46 12.33 8.58
N LEU A 336 22.56 11.65 8.26
CA LEU A 336 23.91 12.06 8.60
C LEU A 336 24.53 12.84 7.44
N SER A 337 25.18 13.96 7.76
CA SER A 337 25.88 14.79 6.79
C SER A 337 27.40 14.50 6.72
N PRO A 338 28.06 14.91 5.63
CA PRO A 338 29.52 14.81 5.49
C PRO A 338 30.33 15.56 6.55
N ASP A 339 29.72 16.54 7.22
CA ASP A 339 30.34 17.37 8.28
C ASP A 339 30.27 16.74 9.68
N GLY A 340 29.70 15.53 9.79
CA GLY A 340 29.62 14.77 11.05
C GLY A 340 28.41 15.05 11.91
N ARG A 341 27.47 15.88 11.44
CA ARG A 341 26.21 16.16 12.15
C ARG A 341 25.08 15.21 11.73
N VAL A 342 24.11 15.04 12.63
CA VAL A 342 22.78 14.54 12.24
C VAL A 342 21.99 15.73 11.72
N ALA A 343 21.91 15.83 10.39
CA ALA A 343 21.23 16.92 9.68
C ALA A 343 19.71 16.87 9.80
N GLY A 344 19.14 15.71 10.17
CA GLY A 344 17.72 15.58 10.43
C GLY A 344 17.32 14.19 10.93
N ARG A 345 16.14 14.11 11.53
CA ARG A 345 15.52 12.88 12.03
C ARG A 345 14.05 12.85 11.63
N TYR A 346 13.56 11.70 11.19
CA TYR A 346 12.13 11.43 11.00
C TYR A 346 11.73 10.24 11.87
N ASP A 347 10.71 10.42 12.68
CA ASP A 347 10.18 9.38 13.57
C ASP A 347 8.91 8.81 12.94
N LYS A 348 8.79 7.48 12.88
CA LYS A 348 7.65 6.77 12.29
C LYS A 348 6.34 7.21 12.94
N GLN A 349 5.42 7.71 12.13
CA GLN A 349 4.12 8.25 12.54
C GLN A 349 3.05 7.17 12.63
N HIS A 350 3.04 6.24 11.67
CA HIS A 350 2.08 5.14 11.64
C HIS A 350 2.72 3.82 12.03
N LEU A 351 2.45 3.42 13.27
CA LEU A 351 3.00 2.21 13.85
C LEU A 351 2.21 0.98 13.41
N VAL A 352 2.88 -0.17 13.33
CA VAL A 352 2.26 -1.47 13.01
C VAL A 352 1.49 -1.99 14.24
N PRO A 353 0.17 -2.22 14.14
CA PRO A 353 -0.60 -2.87 15.20
C PRO A 353 -0.01 -4.23 15.58
N PHE A 354 0.08 -4.51 16.87
CA PHE A 354 0.65 -5.72 17.47
C PHE A 354 2.16 -5.94 17.27
N GLY A 355 2.80 -5.29 16.30
CA GLY A 355 4.26 -5.35 16.10
C GLY A 355 5.01 -4.21 16.82
N GLU A 356 4.49 -2.99 16.79
CA GLU A 356 5.15 -1.81 17.39
C GLU A 356 4.39 -1.23 18.58
N TYR A 357 3.10 -1.55 18.70
CA TYR A 357 2.25 -1.21 19.84
C TYR A 357 1.09 -2.20 19.99
N ILE A 358 0.43 -2.19 21.15
CA ILE A 358 -0.77 -3.01 21.40
C ILE A 358 -2.02 -2.13 21.21
N PRO A 359 -2.86 -2.38 20.19
CA PRO A 359 -4.14 -1.72 20.05
C PRO A 359 -5.02 -2.02 21.26
N PHE A 360 -5.80 -1.05 21.73
CA PHE A 360 -6.71 -1.25 22.88
C PHE A 360 -6.04 -1.95 24.07
N ARG A 361 -4.83 -1.52 24.45
CA ARG A 361 -3.97 -2.16 25.48
C ARG A 361 -4.69 -2.58 26.77
N ARG A 362 -5.74 -1.85 27.17
CA ARG A 362 -6.58 -2.20 28.35
C ARG A 362 -7.27 -3.57 28.23
N ILE A 363 -7.56 -4.02 27.02
CA ILE A 363 -8.29 -5.26 26.70
C ILE A 363 -7.35 -6.32 26.11
N LEU A 364 -6.36 -5.90 25.31
CA LEU A 364 -5.49 -6.81 24.55
C LEU A 364 -4.07 -6.95 25.13
N SER A 365 -3.88 -6.68 26.42
CA SER A 365 -2.56 -6.77 27.08
C SER A 365 -1.91 -8.15 26.99
N PHE A 366 -2.70 -9.23 26.80
CA PHE A 366 -2.18 -10.58 26.57
C PHE A 366 -1.30 -10.69 25.31
N ALA A 367 -1.44 -9.76 24.35
CA ALA A 367 -0.65 -9.70 23.13
C ALA A 367 0.68 -8.95 23.30
N SER A 368 1.06 -8.55 24.52
CA SER A 368 2.33 -7.86 24.79
C SER A 368 3.60 -8.56 24.29
N PRO A 369 3.68 -9.91 24.26
CA PRO A 369 4.85 -10.59 23.70
C PRO A 369 5.05 -10.38 22.19
N LEU A 370 4.08 -9.82 21.46
CA LEU A 370 4.16 -9.60 20.01
C LEU A 370 4.87 -8.30 19.62
N VAL A 371 4.96 -7.34 20.55
CA VAL A 371 5.59 -6.04 20.31
C VAL A 371 7.10 -6.21 20.27
N GLU A 372 7.78 -5.45 19.41
CA GLU A 372 9.24 -5.41 19.35
C GLU A 372 9.84 -5.35 20.76
N THR A 373 10.88 -6.16 20.97
CA THR A 373 11.51 -6.43 22.27
C THR A 373 12.07 -5.18 22.96
N LEU A 374 12.18 -4.07 22.22
CA LEU A 374 12.61 -2.76 22.71
C LEU A 374 11.53 -1.98 23.49
N GLY A 375 10.28 -2.45 23.48
CA GLY A 375 9.14 -1.80 24.11
C GLY A 375 8.19 -1.15 23.10
N ALA A 376 7.06 -0.62 23.58
CA ALA A 376 6.08 0.03 22.71
C ALA A 376 6.63 1.37 22.17
N PHE A 377 6.69 1.51 20.85
CA PHE A 377 7.11 2.76 20.22
C PHE A 377 6.06 3.86 20.37
N SER A 378 6.54 5.10 20.35
CA SER A 378 5.73 6.31 20.29
C SER A 378 5.67 6.83 18.85
N PRO A 379 4.49 7.24 18.34
CA PRO A 379 4.37 7.76 16.99
C PRO A 379 5.03 9.14 16.87
N GLY A 380 5.70 9.38 15.74
CA GLY A 380 6.22 10.68 15.36
C GLY A 380 5.11 11.71 15.06
N ILE A 381 5.46 12.99 15.18
CA ILE A 381 4.52 14.12 15.02
C ILE A 381 4.87 15.08 13.86
N SER A 382 6.07 14.97 13.29
CA SER A 382 6.55 15.90 12.25
C SER A 382 6.38 15.32 10.85
N ASN A 383 5.78 16.12 9.96
CA ASN A 383 5.67 15.86 8.52
C ASN A 383 6.72 16.61 7.69
N THR A 384 7.75 17.16 8.33
CA THR A 384 8.71 18.02 7.65
C THR A 384 9.71 17.17 6.85
N PRO A 385 9.84 17.36 5.52
CA PRO A 385 10.84 16.66 4.73
C PRO A 385 12.27 17.01 5.20
N LEU A 386 13.15 16.03 5.22
CA LEU A 386 14.56 16.24 5.60
C LEU A 386 15.30 16.98 4.48
N SER A 387 16.14 17.95 4.83
CA SER A 387 16.88 18.74 3.83
C SER A 387 18.24 18.09 3.55
N CYS A 388 18.50 17.79 2.27
CA CYS A 388 19.75 17.17 1.82
C CYS A 388 20.17 17.81 0.49
N GLN A 389 21.06 18.79 0.55
CA GLN A 389 21.47 19.59 -0.60
C GLN A 389 20.26 20.25 -1.30
N ASN A 390 20.07 20.01 -2.60
CA ASN A 390 18.94 20.43 -3.42
C ASN A 390 17.66 19.58 -3.20
N SER A 391 17.75 18.48 -2.45
CA SER A 391 16.63 17.60 -2.18
C SER A 391 15.94 17.90 -0.84
N ARG A 392 14.63 17.67 -0.83
CA ARG A 392 13.73 17.66 0.31
C ARG A 392 13.14 16.25 0.36
N ILE A 393 13.61 15.46 1.32
CA ILE A 393 13.35 14.02 1.40
C ILE A 393 12.12 13.77 2.26
N GLY A 394 11.04 13.32 1.65
CA GLY A 394 9.89 12.76 2.36
C GLY A 394 10.15 11.31 2.72
N VAL A 395 10.23 11.02 4.02
CA VAL A 395 10.55 9.67 4.51
C VAL A 395 9.27 8.89 4.81
N LEU A 396 9.28 7.61 4.44
CA LEU A 396 8.26 6.61 4.78
C LEU A 396 8.97 5.41 5.40
N ILE A 397 8.61 5.00 6.61
CA ILE A 397 9.20 3.84 7.25
C ILE A 397 8.25 2.65 7.12
N CYS A 398 8.66 1.64 6.34
CA CYS A 398 8.02 0.34 6.25
C CYS A 398 6.51 0.44 5.96
N PHE A 399 5.68 0.01 6.91
CA PHE A 399 4.22 0.00 6.82
C PHE A 399 3.61 1.36 6.43
N GLU A 400 4.28 2.49 6.69
CA GLU A 400 3.83 3.82 6.25
C GLU A 400 3.66 3.93 4.72
N GLY A 401 4.40 3.15 3.94
CA GLY A 401 4.30 3.14 2.48
C GLY A 401 2.92 2.75 1.95
N ILE A 402 2.12 2.02 2.75
CA ILE A 402 0.75 1.63 2.35
C ILE A 402 -0.25 2.77 2.55
N PHE A 403 0.09 3.79 3.35
CA PHE A 403 -0.78 4.93 3.66
C PHE A 403 -0.51 6.11 2.72
N PRO A 404 -1.40 6.38 1.75
CA PRO A 404 -1.21 7.46 0.79
C PRO A 404 -1.17 8.85 1.45
N GLU A 405 -1.83 9.00 2.60
CA GLU A 405 -1.88 10.26 3.35
C GLU A 405 -0.47 10.75 3.70
N ILE A 406 0.43 9.87 4.12
CA ILE A 406 1.76 10.24 4.61
C ILE A 406 2.63 10.76 3.45
N SER A 407 2.69 10.02 2.35
CA SER A 407 3.44 10.49 1.17
C SER A 407 2.86 11.77 0.58
N ARG A 408 1.53 11.93 0.61
CA ARG A 408 0.85 13.14 0.16
C ARG A 408 1.23 14.33 1.04
N GLN A 409 1.21 14.17 2.36
CA GLN A 409 1.56 15.22 3.31
C GLN A 409 3.04 15.63 3.17
N GLN A 410 3.95 14.67 3.01
CA GLN A 410 5.37 14.94 2.72
C GLN A 410 5.54 15.74 1.42
N ALA A 411 4.86 15.34 0.33
CA ALA A 411 4.89 16.06 -0.94
C ALA A 411 4.27 17.46 -0.84
N ALA A 412 3.16 17.61 -0.09
CA ALA A 412 2.54 18.91 0.18
C ALA A 412 3.45 19.83 0.99
N ALA A 413 4.26 19.27 1.91
CA ALA A 413 5.28 19.98 2.68
C ALA A 413 6.58 20.27 1.89
N GLY A 414 6.58 20.00 0.58
CA GLY A 414 7.66 20.37 -0.33
C GLY A 414 8.68 19.27 -0.60
N ALA A 415 8.40 18.02 -0.26
CA ALA A 415 9.28 16.92 -0.65
C ALA A 415 9.37 16.83 -2.19
N ASN A 416 10.60 16.79 -2.72
CA ASN A 416 10.88 16.56 -4.14
C ASN A 416 11.49 15.17 -4.41
N LEU A 417 11.81 14.42 -3.34
CA LEU A 417 12.24 13.03 -3.33
C LEU A 417 11.48 12.29 -2.22
N LEU A 418 10.98 11.08 -2.50
CA LEU A 418 10.47 10.18 -1.47
C LEU A 418 11.48 9.07 -1.21
N VAL A 419 11.65 8.70 0.05
CA VAL A 419 12.47 7.55 0.44
C VAL A 419 11.67 6.62 1.33
N THR A 420 11.61 5.34 0.94
CA THR A 420 11.05 4.28 1.77
C THR A 420 12.17 3.39 2.31
N ILE A 421 12.35 3.38 3.62
CA ILE A 421 13.21 2.42 4.30
C ILE A 421 12.34 1.32 4.91
N THR A 422 12.67 0.05 4.69
CA THR A 422 11.80 -1.06 5.13
C THR A 422 12.59 -2.29 5.55
N ASN A 423 12.06 -3.04 6.51
CA ASN A 423 12.55 -4.36 6.86
C ASN A 423 11.50 -5.42 6.48
N ASP A 424 11.44 -5.77 5.19
CA ASP A 424 10.50 -6.78 4.69
C ASP A 424 10.87 -8.23 5.12
N ALA A 425 11.90 -8.43 5.95
CA ALA A 425 12.27 -9.75 6.45
C ALA A 425 11.12 -10.44 7.20
N TRP A 426 10.28 -9.65 7.88
CA TRP A 426 9.06 -10.13 8.55
C TRP A 426 8.12 -10.92 7.62
N PHE A 427 8.11 -10.62 6.32
CA PHE A 427 7.21 -11.26 5.37
C PHE A 427 7.72 -12.60 4.83
N GLY A 428 8.99 -12.95 5.06
CA GLY A 428 9.61 -14.14 4.49
C GLY A 428 9.56 -14.18 2.96
N ARG A 429 9.80 -15.35 2.38
CA ARG A 429 9.63 -15.60 0.94
C ARG A 429 8.15 -15.72 0.58
N SER A 430 7.44 -14.59 0.51
CA SER A 430 6.02 -14.54 0.22
C SER A 430 5.64 -13.50 -0.85
N SER A 431 4.36 -13.34 -1.12
CA SER A 431 3.83 -12.29 -2.00
C SER A 431 3.87 -10.89 -1.37
N ALA A 432 3.99 -10.77 -0.05
CA ALA A 432 3.84 -9.48 0.64
C ALA A 432 4.86 -8.41 0.21
N PRO A 433 6.16 -8.71 0.01
CA PRO A 433 7.11 -7.71 -0.49
C PRO A 433 6.74 -7.16 -1.88
N TRP A 434 6.14 -7.98 -2.75
CA TRP A 434 5.65 -7.55 -4.06
C TRP A 434 4.42 -6.65 -3.92
N GLN A 435 3.49 -6.99 -3.03
CA GLN A 435 2.33 -6.17 -2.69
C GLN A 435 2.76 -4.83 -2.09
N HIS A 436 3.75 -4.83 -1.20
CA HIS A 436 4.31 -3.64 -0.57
C HIS A 436 5.00 -2.72 -1.61
N LEU A 437 5.81 -3.29 -2.52
CA LEU A 437 6.40 -2.55 -3.64
C LEU A 437 5.32 -1.92 -4.54
N ALA A 438 4.28 -2.68 -4.89
CA ALA A 438 3.18 -2.19 -5.73
C ALA A 438 2.49 -0.95 -5.14
N MET A 439 2.27 -0.92 -3.83
CA MET A 439 1.73 0.27 -3.14
C MET A 439 2.71 1.45 -3.18
N GLY A 440 4.02 1.18 -3.04
CA GLY A 440 5.09 2.17 -3.21
C GLY A 440 5.09 2.83 -4.60
N VAL A 441 4.79 2.07 -5.66
CA VAL A 441 4.67 2.63 -7.03
C VAL A 441 3.61 3.72 -7.09
N PHE A 442 2.47 3.49 -6.44
CA PHE A 442 1.41 4.49 -6.42
C PHE A 442 1.83 5.74 -5.66
N ARG A 443 2.58 5.64 -4.56
CA ARG A 443 3.09 6.83 -3.86
C ARG A 443 3.91 7.74 -4.79
N ALA A 444 4.73 7.16 -5.65
CA ALA A 444 5.51 7.90 -6.65
C ALA A 444 4.62 8.58 -7.70
N VAL A 445 3.65 7.84 -8.27
CA VAL A 445 2.76 8.34 -9.33
C VAL A 445 1.78 9.40 -8.81
N GLU A 446 1.18 9.16 -7.65
CA GLU A 446 0.21 10.03 -6.98
C GLU A 446 0.81 11.41 -6.67
N THR A 447 2.10 11.45 -6.34
CA THR A 447 2.81 12.66 -5.92
C THR A 447 3.75 13.24 -7.00
N ARG A 448 3.99 12.48 -8.08
CA ARG A 448 5.02 12.73 -9.10
C ARG A 448 6.40 12.98 -8.49
N LYS A 449 6.76 12.18 -7.49
CA LYS A 449 8.08 12.17 -6.87
C LYS A 449 8.76 10.85 -7.21
N THR A 450 10.07 10.91 -7.43
CA THR A 450 10.86 9.67 -7.45
C THR A 450 10.79 9.07 -6.04
N LEU A 451 10.56 7.76 -5.95
CA LEU A 451 10.62 7.02 -4.70
C LEU A 451 11.83 6.08 -4.73
N VAL A 452 12.76 6.28 -3.80
CA VAL A 452 13.89 5.37 -3.58
C VAL A 452 13.52 4.43 -2.45
N ARG A 453 13.49 3.13 -2.73
CA ARG A 453 13.17 2.10 -1.75
C ARG A 453 14.41 1.30 -1.38
N ALA A 454 14.78 1.32 -0.11
CA ALA A 454 15.82 0.47 0.47
C ALA A 454 15.19 -0.53 1.44
N ALA A 455 15.30 -1.82 1.11
CA ALA A 455 14.81 -2.92 1.91
C ALA A 455 15.97 -3.75 2.47
N ASN A 456 15.83 -4.36 3.66
CA ASN A 456 16.85 -5.25 4.20
C ASN A 456 16.95 -6.60 3.43
N THR A 457 15.83 -7.32 3.29
CA THR A 457 15.74 -8.58 2.51
C THR A 457 14.62 -8.54 1.46
N GLY A 458 13.88 -7.44 1.42
CA GLY A 458 12.80 -7.19 0.47
C GLY A 458 13.30 -6.76 -0.91
N ILE A 459 12.42 -6.11 -1.66
CA ILE A 459 12.76 -5.52 -2.97
C ILE A 459 13.20 -4.07 -2.74
N SER A 460 14.47 -3.79 -2.98
CA SER A 460 15.01 -2.44 -3.13
C SER A 460 14.90 -2.02 -4.58
N ALA A 461 14.48 -0.78 -4.85
CA ALA A 461 14.23 -0.30 -6.20
C ALA A 461 14.20 1.23 -6.25
N PHE A 462 14.34 1.76 -7.46
CA PHE A 462 14.07 3.15 -7.79
C PHE A 462 12.76 3.20 -8.57
N ILE A 463 11.83 4.06 -8.15
CA ILE A 463 10.53 4.20 -8.80
C ILE A 463 10.41 5.64 -9.27
N ASP A 464 10.40 5.84 -10.58
CA ASP A 464 10.33 7.18 -11.13
C ASP A 464 8.92 7.81 -10.97
N PRO A 465 8.76 9.12 -11.26
CA PRO A 465 7.46 9.78 -11.18
C PRO A 465 6.38 9.21 -12.11
N MET A 466 6.73 8.39 -13.11
CA MET A 466 5.78 7.69 -14.00
C MET A 466 5.35 6.33 -13.43
N GLY A 467 6.00 5.85 -12.37
CA GLY A 467 5.77 4.54 -11.77
C GLY A 467 6.61 3.41 -12.39
N ARG A 468 7.63 3.74 -13.18
CA ARG A 468 8.58 2.76 -13.72
C ARG A 468 9.49 2.27 -12.60
N ILE A 469 9.56 0.95 -12.42
CA ILE A 469 10.45 0.32 -11.45
C ILE A 469 11.78 0.05 -12.14
N GLU A 470 12.84 0.65 -11.61
CA GLU A 470 14.19 0.56 -12.12
C GLU A 470 15.12 -0.04 -11.06
N GLY A 471 15.98 -0.97 -11.50
CA GLY A 471 16.94 -1.61 -10.61
C GLY A 471 16.29 -2.29 -9.41
N ALA A 472 15.25 -3.09 -9.64
CA ALA A 472 14.70 -3.92 -8.57
C ALA A 472 15.70 -5.01 -8.18
N SER A 473 15.99 -5.14 -6.87
CA SER A 473 16.78 -6.23 -6.33
C SER A 473 15.97 -7.53 -6.26
N PRO A 474 16.62 -8.70 -6.32
CA PRO A 474 16.01 -9.95 -5.88
C PRO A 474 15.75 -9.94 -4.37
N LEU A 475 14.70 -10.66 -3.94
CA LEU A 475 14.47 -10.94 -2.52
C LEU A 475 15.63 -11.75 -1.92
N PHE A 476 15.98 -11.47 -0.67
CA PHE A 476 17.00 -12.19 0.11
C PHE A 476 18.37 -12.26 -0.58
N SER A 477 18.83 -11.14 -1.12
CA SER A 477 20.16 -10.99 -1.73
C SER A 477 20.81 -9.70 -1.26
N GLU A 478 22.14 -9.64 -1.19
CA GLU A 478 22.82 -8.36 -1.06
C GLU A 478 22.63 -7.54 -2.33
N TYR A 479 22.47 -6.23 -2.18
CA TYR A 479 22.30 -5.35 -3.33
C TYR A 479 22.80 -3.93 -3.01
N ALA A 480 23.49 -3.33 -3.97
CA ALA A 480 23.96 -1.96 -3.92
C ALA A 480 23.88 -1.34 -5.32
N ARG A 481 23.14 -0.24 -5.47
CA ARG A 481 23.04 0.48 -6.75
C ARG A 481 22.88 1.97 -6.51
N SER A 482 23.59 2.76 -7.30
CA SER A 482 23.35 4.20 -7.48
C SER A 482 22.82 4.49 -8.87
N GLN A 483 21.91 5.45 -8.95
CA GLN A 483 21.49 6.03 -10.21
C GLN A 483 21.00 7.48 -10.02
N PRO A 484 20.97 8.30 -11.08
CA PRO A 484 20.38 9.62 -11.00
C PRO A 484 18.87 9.50 -10.85
N VAL A 485 18.30 10.35 -10.00
CA VAL A 485 16.85 10.46 -9.78
C VAL A 485 16.38 11.88 -10.03
N ALA A 486 15.20 12.01 -10.66
CA ALA A 486 14.60 13.30 -10.95
C ALA A 486 13.95 13.91 -9.69
N LEU A 487 14.28 15.16 -9.40
CA LEU A 487 13.71 15.97 -8.33
C LEU A 487 12.66 16.94 -8.90
N LEU A 488 11.38 16.61 -8.75
CA LEU A 488 10.28 17.46 -9.21
C LEU A 488 9.73 18.32 -8.06
N SER A 489 9.59 19.63 -8.27
CA SER A 489 9.10 20.60 -7.27
C SER A 489 7.60 20.93 -7.35
N GLY A 490 6.86 20.35 -8.30
CA GLY A 490 5.41 20.58 -8.48
C GLY A 490 4.49 19.75 -7.58
N GLN A 491 3.22 20.12 -7.48
CA GLN A 491 2.18 19.33 -6.81
C GLN A 491 1.17 18.80 -7.83
N THR A 492 0.73 17.56 -7.64
CA THR A 492 -0.36 16.97 -8.40
C THR A 492 -1.72 17.45 -7.90
N SER A 493 -2.78 17.20 -8.67
CA SER A 493 -4.15 17.44 -8.21
C SER A 493 -4.46 16.59 -6.98
N TYR A 494 -3.97 15.34 -6.93
CA TYR A 494 -4.12 14.50 -5.75
C TYR A 494 -3.42 15.10 -4.52
N VAL A 495 -2.19 15.62 -4.65
CA VAL A 495 -1.50 16.28 -3.54
C VAL A 495 -2.27 17.49 -3.03
N ARG A 496 -2.83 18.30 -3.95
CA ARG A 496 -3.56 19.52 -3.62
C ARG A 496 -4.92 19.26 -2.96
N TRP A 497 -5.70 18.32 -3.50
CA TRP A 497 -7.09 18.09 -3.07
C TRP A 497 -7.26 16.89 -2.14
N GLY A 498 -6.23 16.05 -2.01
CA GLY A 498 -6.19 14.90 -1.13
C GLY A 498 -7.39 13.98 -1.29
N TYR A 499 -8.13 13.81 -0.21
CA TYR A 499 -9.25 12.86 -0.11
C TYR A 499 -10.59 13.46 -0.57
N LEU A 500 -10.62 14.62 -1.22
CA LEU A 500 -11.87 15.22 -1.70
C LEU A 500 -12.69 14.25 -2.59
N PHE A 501 -12.03 13.55 -3.51
CA PHE A 501 -12.68 12.57 -4.39
C PHE A 501 -13.32 11.40 -3.62
N PRO A 502 -12.60 10.65 -2.78
CA PRO A 502 -13.23 9.56 -2.03
C PRO A 502 -14.27 10.04 -1.02
N TRP A 503 -14.16 11.26 -0.46
CA TRP A 503 -15.24 11.87 0.34
C TRP A 503 -16.49 12.15 -0.49
N ALA A 504 -16.33 12.65 -1.73
CA ALA A 504 -17.45 12.82 -2.66
C ALA A 504 -18.09 11.47 -3.01
N CYS A 505 -17.31 10.41 -3.22
CA CYS A 505 -17.82 9.06 -3.43
C CYS A 505 -18.65 8.55 -2.24
N LEU A 506 -18.19 8.79 -1.00
CA LEU A 506 -18.95 8.46 0.21
C LEU A 506 -20.29 9.21 0.26
N PHE A 507 -20.27 10.52 0.00
CA PHE A 507 -21.48 11.33 -0.03
C PHE A 507 -22.48 10.84 -1.09
N LEU A 508 -22.01 10.54 -2.31
CA LEU A 508 -22.82 10.00 -3.40
C LEU A 508 -23.39 8.62 -3.06
N ALA A 509 -22.62 7.74 -2.41
CA ALA A 509 -23.10 6.45 -1.95
C ALA A 509 -24.22 6.59 -0.89
N ILE A 510 -24.09 7.53 0.05
CA ILE A 510 -25.13 7.81 1.05
C ILE A 510 -26.41 8.33 0.38
N ILE A 511 -26.30 9.28 -0.56
CA ILE A 511 -27.46 9.78 -1.32
C ILE A 511 -28.13 8.66 -2.11
N GLY A 512 -27.35 7.82 -2.78
CA GLY A 512 -27.85 6.67 -3.53
C GLY A 512 -28.69 5.75 -2.64
N LEU A 513 -28.17 5.39 -1.47
CA LEU A 513 -28.88 4.55 -0.49
C LEU A 513 -30.13 5.23 0.08
N TRP A 514 -30.09 6.53 0.36
CA TRP A 514 -31.25 7.27 0.88
C TRP A 514 -32.39 7.35 -0.14
N ARG A 515 -32.07 7.59 -1.42
CA ARG A 515 -33.07 7.60 -2.50
C ARG A 515 -33.71 6.24 -2.71
N SER A 516 -32.96 5.15 -2.51
CA SER A 516 -33.50 3.78 -2.55
C SER A 516 -34.37 3.41 -1.34
N ARG A 517 -34.39 4.18 -0.25
CA ARG A 517 -35.28 3.92 0.91
C ARG A 517 -36.64 4.60 0.82
N LYS A 518 -36.77 5.66 0.04
CA LYS A 518 -38.02 6.44 -0.02
C LYS A 518 -39.10 5.77 -0.88
N HIS A 519 -38.80 4.66 -1.53
CA HIS A 519 -39.63 4.08 -2.59
C HIS A 519 -39.84 2.57 -2.50
N GLY A 520 -39.28 1.91 -1.46
CA GLY A 520 -39.57 0.54 -1.08
C GLY A 520 -39.98 0.48 0.39
#